data_AF-A0A3B0CLW8-F1
#
_entry.id   AF-A0A3B0CLW8-F1
#
_cell.length_a   1.000
_cell.length_b   1.000
_cell.length_c   1.000
_cell.angle_alpha   90.00
_cell.angle_beta   90.00
_cell.angle_gamma   90.00
#
_symmetry.space_group_name_H-M   'P 1'
#
loop_
_entity.id
_entity.type
_entity.pdbx_description
1 polymer ?
#
loop_
_entity_poly.entity_id
_entity_poly.type
_entity_poly.pdbx_seq_one_letter_code
_entity_poly.pdbx_strand_id
1 'polypeptide(L)'
;MERDYELLSHLARAMNNMERYEDALQLLLKMKDQGEQDPLWHFRLGYSFYYLKRYEEAEKAFEFASNLDPADESAMMFLDWSRQESKRLKQKGKQSVRAKREQSSDTGKEKDPSTPNLEPFQLVEHESGRMSVILNVGTYKEGIFQERADEGFEGSGYDWGSLAAVFLAERMPQLASLVHFDPEGSMFCAYADDREALQSFAIAFKEACEDDAVIRDLFSRAELD
;
A
#
# COMPACT_ATOMS: atom_id res chain seq x y z
N MET A 1 6.90 26.21 27.33
CA MET A 1 6.21 24.91 27.51
C MET A 1 4.72 25.02 27.26
N GLU A 2 3.93 25.72 28.09
CA GLU A 2 2.46 25.79 27.89
C GLU A 2 2.03 26.58 26.64
N ARG A 3 2.64 27.75 26.38
CA ARG A 3 2.40 28.52 25.14
C ARG A 3 2.79 27.76 23.87
N ASP A 4 3.83 26.94 23.93
CA ASP A 4 4.31 26.19 22.77
C ASP A 4 3.33 25.05 22.44
N TYR A 5 2.80 24.38 23.47
CA TYR A 5 1.81 23.32 23.31
C TYR A 5 0.50 23.83 22.67
N GLU A 6 -0.03 24.96 23.14
CA GLU A 6 -1.27 25.53 22.59
C GLU A 6 -1.11 25.93 21.10
N LEU A 7 0.02 26.56 20.75
CA LEU A 7 0.34 26.92 19.37
C LEU A 7 0.42 25.69 18.46
N LEU A 8 1.11 24.65 18.92
CA LEU A 8 1.25 23.42 18.14
C LEU A 8 -0.08 22.63 18.07
N SER A 9 -0.93 22.68 19.11
CA SER A 9 -2.27 22.11 19.09
C SER A 9 -3.17 22.81 18.06
N HIS A 10 -3.12 24.14 17.99
CA HIS A 10 -3.81 24.91 16.95
C HIS A 10 -3.27 24.62 15.54
N LEU A 11 -1.97 24.44 15.39
CA LEU A 11 -1.36 24.06 14.12
C LEU A 11 -1.80 22.66 13.67
N ALA A 12 -1.81 21.68 14.58
CA ALA A 12 -2.30 20.34 14.29
C ALA A 12 -3.78 20.35 13.88
N ARG A 13 -4.61 21.19 14.52
CA ARG A 13 -6.00 21.42 14.07
C ARG A 13 -6.05 21.91 12.63
N ALA A 14 -5.28 22.94 12.31
CA ALA A 14 -5.28 23.53 10.98
C ALA A 14 -4.81 22.52 9.93
N MET A 15 -3.78 21.73 10.24
CA MET A 15 -3.31 20.64 9.37
C MET A 15 -4.40 19.60 9.11
N ASN A 16 -5.11 19.14 10.15
CA ASN A 16 -6.26 18.24 9.98
C ASN A 16 -7.36 18.85 9.10
N ASN A 17 -7.69 20.13 9.29
CA ASN A 17 -8.70 20.82 8.47
C ASN A 17 -8.25 21.03 7.01
N MET A 18 -6.95 21.02 6.75
CA MET A 18 -6.35 21.06 5.41
C MET A 18 -6.08 19.66 4.84
N GLU A 19 -6.60 18.62 5.47
CA GLU A 19 -6.43 17.21 5.07
C GLU A 19 -4.97 16.71 5.09
N ARG A 20 -4.08 17.43 5.78
CA ARG A 20 -2.67 17.04 5.96
C ARG A 20 -2.54 16.13 7.19
N TYR A 21 -3.18 14.97 7.13
CA TYR A 21 -3.37 14.10 8.29
C TYR A 21 -2.07 13.48 8.80
N GLU A 22 -1.15 13.08 7.91
CA GLU A 22 0.18 12.57 8.29
C GLU A 22 1.01 13.62 9.02
N ASP A 23 1.02 14.87 8.52
CA ASP A 23 1.74 15.98 9.15
C ASP A 23 1.16 16.31 10.53
N ALA A 24 -0.18 16.38 10.62
CA ALA A 24 -0.89 16.60 11.87
C ALA A 24 -0.55 15.49 12.88
N LEU A 25 -0.57 14.24 12.45
CA LEU A 25 -0.25 13.08 13.27
C LEU A 25 1.19 13.13 13.78
N GLN A 26 2.17 13.38 12.91
CA GLN A 26 3.57 13.51 13.31
C GLN A 26 3.77 14.63 14.34
N LEU A 27 3.08 15.76 14.16
CA LEU A 27 3.16 16.87 15.10
C LEU A 27 2.52 16.52 16.45
N LEU A 28 1.33 15.92 16.43
CA LEU A 28 0.60 15.51 17.64
C LEU A 28 1.41 14.51 18.46
N LEU A 29 2.05 13.52 17.81
CA LEU A 29 2.88 12.52 18.49
C LEU A 29 4.11 13.12 19.19
N LYS A 30 4.67 14.23 18.68
CA LYS A 30 5.77 14.95 19.37
C LYS A 30 5.32 15.63 20.66
N MET A 31 4.03 15.83 20.84
CA MET A 31 3.44 16.49 22.00
C MET A 31 2.74 15.51 22.96
N LYS A 32 2.96 14.21 22.78
CA LYS A 32 2.23 13.16 23.50
C LYS A 32 2.27 13.36 25.02
N ASP A 33 3.43 13.69 25.57
CA ASP A 33 3.60 13.84 27.02
C ASP A 33 2.82 15.03 27.59
N GLN A 34 2.63 16.09 26.80
CA GLN A 34 1.82 17.25 27.20
C GLN A 34 0.32 17.04 26.95
N GLY A 35 -0.04 16.29 25.91
CA GLY A 35 -1.43 16.08 25.48
C GLY A 35 -2.16 14.92 26.13
N GLU A 36 -1.48 14.13 26.99
CA GLU A 36 -2.06 12.90 27.56
C GLU A 36 -3.39 13.12 28.31
N GLN A 37 -3.55 14.28 28.95
CA GLN A 37 -4.76 14.65 29.69
C GLN A 37 -5.66 15.66 28.95
N ASP A 38 -5.35 15.97 27.69
CA ASP A 38 -6.11 16.91 26.87
C ASP A 38 -7.08 16.16 25.93
N PRO A 39 -8.41 16.24 26.16
CA PRO A 39 -9.39 15.57 25.30
C PRO A 39 -9.31 16.04 23.84
N LEU A 40 -8.97 17.31 23.58
CA LEU A 40 -8.87 17.84 22.22
C LEU A 40 -7.64 17.31 21.49
N TRP A 41 -6.54 17.06 22.19
CA TRP A 41 -5.37 16.42 21.60
C TRP A 41 -5.68 14.99 21.17
N HIS A 42 -6.33 14.21 22.03
CA HIS A 42 -6.81 12.86 21.71
C HIS A 42 -7.80 12.88 20.54
N PHE A 43 -8.75 13.82 20.53
CA PHE A 43 -9.69 13.98 19.42
C PHE A 43 -8.97 14.28 18.10
N ARG A 44 -8.01 15.22 18.10
CA ARG A 44 -7.21 15.55 16.90
C ARG A 44 -6.39 14.36 16.41
N LEU A 45 -5.80 13.60 17.33
CA LEU A 45 -5.04 12.41 17.03
C LEU A 45 -5.92 11.32 16.39
N GLY A 46 -7.10 11.09 16.99
CA GLY A 46 -8.11 10.19 16.45
C GLY A 46 -8.60 10.61 15.08
N TYR A 47 -8.82 11.91 14.86
CA TYR A 47 -9.22 12.48 13.57
C TYR A 47 -8.18 12.19 12.49
N SER A 48 -6.90 12.45 12.78
CA SER A 48 -5.83 12.12 11.84
C SER A 48 -5.81 10.62 11.52
N PHE A 49 -5.86 9.73 12.52
CA PHE A 49 -5.90 8.28 12.29
C PHE A 49 -7.11 7.84 11.46
N TYR A 50 -8.29 8.40 11.73
CA TYR A 50 -9.53 8.04 11.05
C TYR A 50 -9.46 8.30 9.54
N TYR A 51 -9.01 9.49 9.13
CA TYR A 51 -8.90 9.83 7.71
C TYR A 51 -7.73 9.11 7.02
N LEU A 52 -6.72 8.68 7.78
CA LEU A 52 -5.69 7.75 7.33
C LEU A 52 -6.17 6.28 7.25
N LYS A 53 -7.45 6.02 7.51
CA LYS A 53 -8.08 4.68 7.53
C LYS A 53 -7.48 3.73 8.57
N ARG A 54 -6.81 4.26 9.58
CA ARG A 54 -6.23 3.54 10.73
C ARG A 54 -7.25 3.48 11.85
N TYR A 55 -8.35 2.78 11.58
CA TYR A 55 -9.57 2.86 12.39
C TYR A 55 -9.41 2.29 13.80
N GLU A 56 -8.53 1.31 14.02
CA GLU A 56 -8.22 0.79 15.36
C GLU A 56 -7.48 1.80 16.24
N GLU A 57 -6.52 2.54 15.68
CA GLU A 57 -5.84 3.61 16.40
C GLU A 57 -6.77 4.81 16.62
N ALA A 58 -7.60 5.13 15.62
CA ALA A 58 -8.63 6.15 15.74
C ALA A 58 -9.61 5.84 16.88
N GLU A 59 -10.12 4.61 16.93
CA GLU A 59 -11.01 4.13 18.01
C GLU A 59 -10.40 4.39 19.39
N LYS A 60 -9.14 3.98 19.61
CA LYS A 60 -8.48 4.19 20.91
C LYS A 60 -8.36 5.66 21.27
N ALA A 61 -7.96 6.50 20.32
CA ALA A 61 -7.80 7.93 20.56
C ALA A 61 -9.16 8.60 20.88
N PHE A 62 -10.22 8.27 20.13
CA PHE A 62 -11.55 8.79 20.42
C PHE A 62 -12.15 8.22 21.72
N GLU A 63 -11.81 7.00 22.11
CA GLU A 63 -12.18 6.43 23.40
C GLU A 63 -11.54 7.21 24.55
N PHE A 64 -10.25 7.56 24.45
CA PHE A 64 -9.61 8.45 25.42
C PHE A 64 -10.24 9.85 25.44
N ALA A 65 -10.50 10.45 24.27
CA ALA A 65 -11.16 11.75 24.18
C ALA A 65 -12.54 11.72 24.86
N SER A 66 -13.37 10.70 24.58
CA SER A 66 -14.70 10.53 25.18
C SER A 66 -14.67 10.18 26.67
N ASN A 67 -13.62 9.52 27.16
CA ASN A 67 -13.47 9.25 28.59
C ASN A 67 -13.07 10.52 29.37
N LEU A 68 -12.23 11.37 28.77
CA LEU A 68 -11.79 12.64 29.36
C LEU A 68 -12.89 13.72 29.28
N ASP A 69 -13.64 13.76 28.18
CA ASP A 69 -14.80 14.62 28.00
C ASP A 69 -16.02 13.83 27.46
N PRO A 70 -16.84 13.26 28.36
CA PRO A 70 -18.04 12.53 27.97
C PRO A 70 -19.14 13.39 27.34
N ALA A 71 -19.03 14.72 27.40
CA ALA A 71 -20.01 15.63 26.80
C ALA A 71 -19.69 15.95 25.32
N ASP A 72 -18.51 15.58 24.82
CA ASP A 72 -18.15 15.77 23.42
C ASP A 72 -18.86 14.74 22.53
N GLU A 73 -20.00 15.15 21.98
CA GLU A 73 -20.77 14.36 21.02
C GLU A 73 -19.98 14.00 19.76
N SER A 74 -19.03 14.86 19.35
CA SER A 74 -18.19 14.59 18.18
C SER A 74 -17.25 13.42 18.47
N ALA A 75 -16.62 13.40 19.65
CA ALA A 75 -15.74 12.31 20.05
C ALA A 75 -16.48 10.96 20.07
N MET A 76 -17.68 10.93 20.63
CA MET A 76 -18.54 9.74 20.65
C MET A 76 -18.94 9.29 19.23
N MET A 77 -19.34 10.23 18.37
CA MET A 77 -19.72 9.93 16.99
C MET A 77 -18.56 9.33 16.19
N PHE A 78 -17.37 9.93 16.29
CA PHE A 78 -16.18 9.41 15.61
C PHE A 78 -15.68 8.09 16.21
N LEU A 79 -15.86 7.84 17.51
CA LEU A 79 -15.60 6.54 18.13
C LEU A 79 -16.47 5.44 17.51
N ASP A 80 -17.77 5.68 17.41
CA ASP A 80 -18.72 4.73 16.83
C ASP A 80 -18.44 4.48 15.33
N TRP A 81 -18.14 5.54 14.58
CA TRP A 81 -17.72 5.41 13.19
C TRP A 81 -16.43 4.61 13.04
N SER A 82 -15.42 4.88 13.88
CA SER A 82 -14.14 4.14 13.87
C SER A 82 -14.36 2.64 14.15
N ARG A 83 -15.22 2.31 15.13
CA ARG A 83 -15.60 0.92 15.43
C ARG A 83 -16.30 0.25 14.25
N GLN A 84 -17.27 0.93 13.64
CA GLN A 84 -18.00 0.41 12.50
C GLN A 84 -17.07 0.18 11.31
N GLU A 85 -16.18 1.13 11.03
CA GLU A 85 -15.22 1.05 9.94
C GLU A 85 -14.16 -0.02 10.16
N SER A 86 -13.59 -0.13 11.35
CA SER A 86 -12.69 -1.22 11.71
C SER A 86 -13.38 -2.59 11.54
N LYS A 87 -14.62 -2.73 12.03
CA LYS A 87 -15.41 -3.96 11.86
C LYS A 87 -15.66 -4.24 10.39
N ARG A 88 -16.00 -3.22 9.59
CA ARG A 88 -16.24 -3.34 8.15
C ARG A 88 -14.98 -3.77 7.41
N LEU A 89 -13.81 -3.19 7.70
CA LEU A 89 -12.54 -3.61 7.12
C LEU A 89 -12.19 -5.05 7.50
N LYS A 90 -12.36 -5.43 8.77
CA LYS A 90 -12.16 -6.83 9.21
C LYS A 90 -13.13 -7.79 8.53
N GLN A 91 -14.38 -7.39 8.31
CA GLN A 91 -15.37 -8.19 7.60
C GLN A 91 -15.06 -8.29 6.11
N LYS A 92 -14.69 -7.20 5.44
CA LYS A 92 -14.22 -7.21 4.04
C LYS A 92 -12.95 -8.04 3.87
N GLY A 93 -12.02 -7.97 4.82
CA GLY A 93 -10.83 -8.81 4.88
C GLY A 93 -11.20 -10.28 5.07
N LYS A 94 -12.08 -10.61 6.01
CA LYS A 94 -12.58 -11.98 6.22
C LYS A 94 -13.41 -12.49 5.06
N GLN A 95 -14.21 -11.66 4.40
CA GLN A 95 -14.97 -11.99 3.19
C GLN A 95 -14.04 -12.12 1.99
N SER A 96 -12.95 -11.35 1.90
CA SER A 96 -11.93 -11.56 0.86
C SER A 96 -11.15 -12.84 1.11
N VAL A 97 -10.79 -13.15 2.37
CA VAL A 97 -10.15 -14.43 2.74
C VAL A 97 -11.10 -15.61 2.57
N ARG A 98 -12.37 -15.44 2.91
CA ARG A 98 -13.43 -16.45 2.74
C ARG A 98 -13.81 -16.61 1.28
N ALA A 99 -13.90 -15.54 0.48
CA ALA A 99 -14.09 -15.60 -0.96
C ALA A 99 -12.85 -16.16 -1.66
N LYS A 100 -11.63 -15.89 -1.19
CA LYS A 100 -10.43 -16.59 -1.65
C LYS A 100 -10.48 -18.09 -1.28
N ARG A 101 -11.00 -18.45 -0.09
CA ARG A 101 -11.23 -19.84 0.37
C ARG A 101 -12.39 -20.56 -0.32
N GLU A 102 -13.47 -19.85 -0.63
CA GLU A 102 -14.67 -20.35 -1.32
C GLU A 102 -14.45 -20.37 -2.83
N GLN A 103 -13.66 -19.45 -3.40
CA GLN A 103 -13.07 -19.64 -4.74
C GLN A 103 -12.03 -20.76 -4.77
N SER A 104 -11.56 -21.27 -3.63
CA SER A 104 -10.79 -22.52 -3.57
C SER A 104 -11.62 -23.75 -3.15
N SER A 105 -12.90 -23.59 -2.77
CA SER A 105 -13.79 -24.71 -2.38
C SER A 105 -15.09 -24.82 -3.19
N ASP A 106 -15.39 -23.86 -4.06
CA ASP A 106 -16.54 -23.83 -4.97
C ASP A 106 -16.12 -23.25 -6.32
N THR A 107 -15.19 -23.95 -6.96
CA THR A 107 -15.16 -24.04 -8.42
C THR A 107 -15.37 -25.50 -8.80
N GLY A 108 -16.59 -25.96 -8.54
CA GLY A 108 -17.29 -26.92 -9.41
C GLY A 108 -17.77 -26.28 -10.72
N LYS A 109 -17.04 -25.27 -11.20
CA LYS A 109 -16.87 -24.94 -12.61
C LYS A 109 -15.39 -24.98 -12.82
N GLU A 110 -14.92 -25.89 -13.66
CA GLU A 110 -13.52 -26.07 -14.03
C GLU A 110 -12.83 -24.71 -14.10
N LYS A 111 -12.01 -24.38 -13.09
CA LYS A 111 -10.93 -23.42 -13.29
C LYS A 111 -10.12 -24.06 -14.38
N ASP A 112 -10.00 -23.36 -15.50
CA ASP A 112 -9.02 -23.76 -16.49
C ASP A 112 -7.67 -23.92 -15.74
N PRO A 113 -7.13 -25.13 -15.62
CA PRO A 113 -5.90 -25.39 -14.87
C PRO A 113 -4.68 -24.68 -15.48
N SER A 114 -4.88 -23.96 -16.59
CA SER A 114 -3.89 -23.16 -17.29
C SER A 114 -3.75 -21.71 -16.80
N THR A 115 -4.51 -21.21 -15.81
CA THR A 115 -4.31 -19.84 -15.29
C THR A 115 -3.25 -19.81 -14.17
N PRO A 116 -2.03 -19.28 -14.43
CA PRO A 116 -0.93 -19.31 -13.47
C PRO A 116 -1.15 -18.34 -12.30
N ASN A 117 -0.64 -18.72 -11.13
CA ASN A 117 -0.67 -17.87 -9.95
C ASN A 117 0.35 -16.74 -10.09
N LEU A 118 -0.13 -15.51 -10.27
CA LEU A 118 0.70 -14.32 -10.41
C LEU A 118 0.97 -13.58 -9.09
N GLU A 119 0.33 -13.96 -7.96
CA GLU A 119 0.57 -13.27 -6.68
C GLU A 119 2.08 -13.23 -6.34
N PRO A 120 2.67 -12.06 -6.03
CA PRO A 120 2.00 -10.82 -5.64
C PRO A 120 1.65 -9.84 -6.78
N PHE A 121 1.98 -10.13 -8.04
CA PHE A 121 1.55 -9.31 -9.18
C PHE A 121 0.04 -9.39 -9.39
N GLN A 122 -0.56 -8.23 -9.68
CA GLN A 122 -1.99 -8.07 -9.90
C GLN A 122 -2.24 -7.67 -11.35
N LEU A 123 -3.05 -8.46 -12.07
CA LEU A 123 -3.59 -8.08 -13.37
C LEU A 123 -4.80 -7.17 -13.17
N VAL A 124 -4.76 -5.97 -13.73
CA VAL A 124 -5.82 -4.96 -13.66
C VAL A 124 -6.25 -4.57 -15.08
N GLU A 125 -7.54 -4.70 -15.35
CA GLU A 125 -8.18 -4.24 -16.59
C GLU A 125 -8.76 -2.84 -16.39
N HIS A 126 -8.39 -1.91 -17.25
CA HIS A 126 -8.87 -0.53 -17.22
C HIS A 126 -10.12 -0.36 -18.09
N GLU A 127 -10.92 0.67 -17.82
CA GLU A 127 -12.13 0.97 -18.60
C GLU A 127 -11.84 1.24 -20.10
N SER A 128 -10.59 1.58 -20.44
CA SER A 128 -10.11 1.74 -21.81
C SER A 128 -9.90 0.42 -22.57
N GLY A 129 -10.04 -0.73 -21.90
CA GLY A 129 -9.70 -2.05 -22.44
C GLY A 129 -8.22 -2.39 -22.37
N ARG A 130 -7.38 -1.49 -21.85
CA ARG A 130 -5.95 -1.74 -21.62
C ARG A 130 -5.75 -2.57 -20.36
N MET A 131 -4.77 -3.46 -20.39
CA MET A 131 -4.36 -4.26 -19.24
C MET A 131 -3.09 -3.69 -18.61
N SER A 132 -2.98 -3.84 -17.29
CA SER A 132 -1.77 -3.54 -16.54
C SER A 132 -1.44 -4.65 -15.54
N VAL A 133 -0.17 -4.78 -15.23
CA VAL A 133 0.39 -5.65 -14.19
C VAL A 133 0.98 -4.73 -13.14
N ILE A 134 0.51 -4.88 -11.90
CA ILE A 134 0.88 -4.00 -10.79
C ILE A 134 1.51 -4.81 -9.66
N LEU A 135 2.54 -4.24 -9.04
CA LEU A 135 3.13 -4.72 -7.79
C LEU A 135 3.28 -3.56 -6.81
N ASN A 136 2.71 -3.71 -5.61
CA ASN A 136 3.01 -2.83 -4.48
C ASN A 136 4.37 -3.25 -3.90
N VAL A 137 5.35 -2.35 -3.97
CA VAL A 137 6.73 -2.68 -3.60
C VAL A 137 6.94 -2.71 -2.08
N GLY A 138 8.06 -3.25 -1.63
CA GLY A 138 8.41 -3.33 -0.19
C GLY A 138 7.90 -4.58 0.56
N THR A 139 7.27 -5.54 -0.11
CA THR A 139 6.87 -6.82 0.53
C THR A 139 7.33 -8.07 -0.22
N TYR A 140 7.83 -7.89 -1.44
CA TYR A 140 8.26 -8.97 -2.32
C TYR A 140 9.70 -8.72 -2.73
N LYS A 141 10.56 -9.72 -2.52
CA LYS A 141 11.98 -9.74 -2.94
C LYS A 141 12.81 -8.52 -2.51
N GLU A 142 12.39 -7.80 -1.46
CA GLU A 142 13.09 -6.62 -0.92
C GLU A 142 14.57 -6.90 -0.63
N GLY A 143 14.87 -8.09 -0.09
CA GLY A 143 16.23 -8.52 0.20
C GLY A 143 17.17 -8.50 -1.02
N ILE A 144 16.67 -8.74 -2.23
CA ILE A 144 17.48 -8.69 -3.47
C ILE A 144 17.92 -7.26 -3.77
N PHE A 145 17.01 -6.29 -3.61
CA PHE A 145 17.33 -4.88 -3.89
C PHE A 145 18.29 -4.30 -2.85
N GLN A 146 18.13 -4.72 -1.59
CA GLN A 146 19.03 -4.32 -0.49
C GLN A 146 20.48 -4.79 -0.70
N GLU A 147 20.72 -5.83 -1.50
CA GLU A 147 22.08 -6.27 -1.85
C GLU A 147 22.86 -5.24 -2.69
N ARG A 148 22.16 -4.32 -3.38
CA ARG A 148 22.75 -3.21 -4.16
C ARG A 148 22.38 -1.83 -3.61
N ALA A 149 22.05 -1.74 -2.31
CA ALA A 149 21.66 -0.48 -1.68
C ALA A 149 22.80 0.56 -1.67
N ASP A 150 24.05 0.11 -1.70
CA ASP A 150 25.24 0.97 -1.82
C ASP A 150 25.37 1.65 -3.18
N GLU A 151 24.73 1.08 -4.22
CA GLU A 151 24.64 1.67 -5.54
C GLU A 151 23.46 2.65 -5.67
N GLY A 152 22.53 2.64 -4.70
CA GLY A 152 21.37 3.54 -4.64
C GLY A 152 20.01 2.85 -4.87
N PHE A 153 19.97 1.53 -5.00
CA PHE A 153 18.71 0.79 -5.12
C PHE A 153 17.98 0.70 -3.78
N GLU A 154 16.67 0.94 -3.79
CA GLU A 154 15.82 0.93 -2.59
C GLU A 154 14.77 -0.20 -2.61
N GLY A 155 14.57 -0.82 -3.77
CA GLY A 155 13.43 -1.71 -4.05
C GLY A 155 12.15 -0.94 -4.36
N SER A 156 12.29 0.31 -4.85
CA SER A 156 11.20 1.15 -5.31
C SER A 156 10.56 0.63 -6.60
N GLY A 157 9.42 1.19 -7.01
CA GLY A 157 8.83 0.82 -8.29
C GLY A 157 9.76 1.11 -9.48
N TYR A 158 10.60 2.14 -9.42
CA TYR A 158 11.60 2.44 -10.44
C TYR A 158 12.66 1.34 -10.53
N ASP A 159 13.14 0.83 -9.39
CA ASP A 159 14.11 -0.28 -9.34
C ASP A 159 13.52 -1.57 -9.95
N TRP A 160 12.25 -1.84 -9.64
CA TRP A 160 11.49 -2.91 -10.27
C TRP A 160 11.32 -2.68 -11.78
N GLY A 161 11.14 -1.44 -12.21
CA GLY A 161 11.10 -1.02 -13.61
C GLY A 161 12.40 -1.35 -14.35
N SER A 162 13.55 -0.96 -13.78
CA SER A 162 14.87 -1.27 -14.35
C SER A 162 15.11 -2.78 -14.45
N LEU A 163 14.78 -3.53 -13.40
CA LEU A 163 14.86 -5.00 -13.41
C LEU A 163 13.96 -5.62 -14.49
N ALA A 164 12.71 -5.16 -14.59
CA ALA A 164 11.76 -5.61 -15.59
C ALA A 164 12.21 -5.29 -17.01
N ALA A 165 12.84 -4.13 -17.23
CA ALA A 165 13.39 -3.75 -18.52
C ALA A 165 14.55 -4.68 -18.95
N VAL A 166 15.47 -5.00 -18.03
CA VAL A 166 16.55 -5.98 -18.30
C VAL A 166 15.97 -7.36 -18.61
N PHE A 167 15.01 -7.82 -17.81
CA PHE A 167 14.33 -9.09 -18.06
C PHE A 167 13.66 -9.13 -19.43
N LEU A 168 12.92 -8.07 -19.79
CA LEU A 168 12.21 -7.97 -21.06
C LEU A 168 13.20 -8.00 -22.23
N ALA A 169 14.31 -7.26 -22.14
CA ALA A 169 15.34 -7.23 -23.18
C ALA A 169 16.04 -8.59 -23.36
N GLU A 170 16.36 -9.29 -22.27
CA GLU A 170 17.16 -10.52 -22.33
C GLU A 170 16.33 -11.80 -22.54
N ARG A 171 15.12 -11.87 -21.96
CA ARG A 171 14.31 -13.09 -21.93
C ARG A 171 13.11 -13.03 -22.86
N MET A 172 12.60 -11.84 -23.15
CA MET A 172 11.39 -11.66 -23.97
C MET A 172 11.51 -10.49 -24.97
N PRO A 173 12.58 -10.42 -25.78
CA PRO A 173 12.83 -9.29 -26.69
C PRO A 173 11.69 -9.06 -27.70
N GLN A 174 10.95 -10.11 -28.05
CA GLN A 174 9.77 -10.04 -28.91
C GLN A 174 8.62 -9.20 -28.32
N LEU A 175 8.61 -9.00 -26.99
CA LEU A 175 7.61 -8.20 -26.29
C LEU A 175 8.09 -6.78 -25.97
N ALA A 176 9.36 -6.45 -26.26
CA ALA A 176 9.97 -5.17 -25.86
C ALA A 176 9.29 -3.94 -26.46
N SER A 177 8.66 -4.07 -27.64
CA SER A 177 7.88 -2.98 -28.26
C SER A 177 6.41 -2.97 -27.88
N LEU A 178 5.94 -3.97 -27.12
CA LEU A 178 4.53 -4.17 -26.77
C LEU A 178 4.25 -3.87 -25.30
N VAL A 179 5.19 -4.24 -24.42
CA VAL A 179 5.11 -4.02 -22.98
C VAL A 179 5.89 -2.77 -22.63
N HIS A 180 5.23 -1.86 -21.93
CA HIS A 180 5.80 -0.62 -21.45
C HIS A 180 5.68 -0.52 -19.94
N PHE A 181 6.52 0.31 -19.32
CA PHE A 181 6.57 0.49 -17.87
C PHE A 181 6.24 1.93 -17.52
N ASP A 182 5.53 2.11 -16.41
CA ASP A 182 5.19 3.41 -15.82
C ASP A 182 5.27 3.29 -14.29
N PRO A 183 6.50 3.07 -13.75
CA PRO A 183 6.69 2.87 -12.33
C PRO A 183 6.52 4.18 -11.54
N GLU A 184 6.07 4.03 -10.30
CA GLU A 184 6.04 5.07 -9.27
C GLU A 184 6.85 4.62 -8.04
N GLY A 185 7.21 5.53 -7.14
CA GLY A 185 8.04 5.19 -5.98
C GLY A 185 7.53 4.00 -5.16
N SER A 186 6.20 3.91 -4.95
CA SER A 186 5.56 2.83 -4.19
C SER A 186 5.01 1.68 -5.04
N MET A 187 5.11 1.75 -6.37
CA MET A 187 4.39 0.83 -7.25
C MET A 187 5.15 0.57 -8.54
N PHE A 188 5.36 -0.71 -8.86
CA PHE A 188 5.73 -1.10 -10.21
C PHE A 188 4.47 -1.29 -11.06
N CYS A 189 4.48 -0.73 -12.27
CA CYS A 189 3.41 -0.89 -13.25
C CYS A 189 4.00 -1.22 -14.63
N ALA A 190 3.48 -2.28 -15.25
CA ALA A 190 3.69 -2.61 -16.64
C ALA A 190 2.34 -2.64 -17.36
N TYR A 191 2.26 -2.19 -18.60
CA TYR A 191 1.03 -2.23 -19.38
C TYR A 191 1.29 -2.61 -20.84
N ALA A 192 0.24 -3.12 -21.49
CA ALA A 192 0.20 -3.32 -22.93
C ALA A 192 -1.24 -3.29 -23.42
N ASP A 193 -1.41 -2.99 -24.71
CA ASP A 193 -2.71 -3.11 -25.38
C ASP A 193 -2.97 -4.58 -25.80
N ASP A 194 -1.88 -5.34 -26.01
CA ASP A 194 -1.93 -6.78 -26.25
C ASP A 194 -1.97 -7.54 -24.90
N ARG A 195 -3.14 -8.11 -24.61
CA ARG A 195 -3.40 -8.89 -23.41
C ARG A 195 -2.51 -10.14 -23.31
N GLU A 196 -2.29 -10.84 -24.42
CA GLU A 196 -1.49 -12.06 -24.43
C GLU A 196 -0.01 -11.73 -24.20
N ALA A 197 0.48 -10.65 -24.80
CA ALA A 197 1.83 -10.13 -24.56
C ALA A 197 2.04 -9.80 -23.08
N LEU A 198 1.14 -9.00 -22.48
CA LEU A 198 1.27 -8.61 -21.07
C LEU A 198 1.17 -9.80 -20.13
N GLN A 199 0.24 -10.72 -20.38
CA GLN A 199 0.09 -11.93 -19.59
C GLN A 199 1.32 -12.82 -19.69
N SER A 200 1.85 -13.02 -20.91
CA SER A 200 3.09 -13.80 -21.12
C SER A 200 4.28 -13.19 -20.38
N PHE A 201 4.42 -11.86 -20.45
CA PHE A 201 5.44 -11.13 -19.68
C PHE A 201 5.27 -11.34 -18.18
N ALA A 202 4.06 -11.14 -17.64
CA ALA A 202 3.81 -11.25 -16.20
C ALA A 202 4.16 -12.65 -15.66
N ILE A 203 3.81 -13.70 -16.39
CA ILE A 203 4.07 -15.09 -16.01
C ILE A 203 5.57 -15.35 -15.98
N ALA A 204 6.26 -15.07 -17.08
CA ALA A 204 7.69 -15.36 -17.19
C ALA A 204 8.51 -14.49 -16.22
N PHE A 205 8.11 -13.23 -16.02
CA PHE A 205 8.78 -12.34 -15.06
C PHE A 205 8.57 -12.83 -13.62
N LYS A 206 7.35 -13.27 -13.27
CA LYS A 206 7.07 -13.88 -11.97
C LYS A 206 7.88 -15.15 -11.74
N GLU A 207 7.98 -16.03 -12.73
CA GLU A 207 8.81 -17.24 -12.65
C GLU A 207 10.29 -16.88 -12.43
N ALA A 208 10.82 -15.89 -13.14
CA ALA A 208 12.17 -15.39 -12.92
C ALA A 208 12.37 -14.82 -11.52
N CYS A 209 11.37 -14.11 -10.98
CA CYS A 209 11.43 -13.59 -9.61
C CYS A 209 11.45 -14.71 -8.55
N GLU A 210 10.89 -15.89 -8.82
CA GLU A 210 10.93 -17.02 -7.89
C GLU A 210 12.28 -17.75 -7.86
N ASP A 211 13.11 -17.58 -8.89
CA ASP A 211 14.48 -18.07 -8.90
C ASP A 211 15.45 -16.95 -8.47
N ASP A 212 15.86 -17.05 -7.22
CA ASP A 212 16.76 -16.13 -6.53
C ASP A 212 18.13 -15.95 -7.23
N ALA A 213 18.61 -16.95 -7.98
CA ALA A 213 19.86 -16.85 -8.73
C ALA A 213 19.63 -16.10 -10.06
N VAL A 214 18.53 -16.41 -10.74
CA VAL A 214 18.16 -15.74 -12.00
C VAL A 214 17.88 -14.27 -11.77
N ILE A 215 17.10 -13.93 -10.74
CA ILE A 215 16.72 -12.53 -10.50
C ILE A 215 17.91 -11.69 -10.08
N ARG A 216 18.85 -12.23 -9.29
CA ARG A 216 20.11 -11.55 -8.94
C ARG A 216 21.00 -11.32 -10.15
N ASP A 217 21.13 -12.33 -11.01
CA ASP A 217 21.91 -12.20 -12.25
C ASP A 217 21.33 -11.09 -13.13
N LEU A 218 20.02 -11.12 -13.40
CA LEU A 218 19.35 -10.05 -14.16
C LEU A 218 19.51 -8.69 -13.48
N PHE A 219 19.29 -8.63 -12.17
CA PHE A 219 19.38 -7.39 -11.41
C PHE A 219 20.79 -6.80 -11.41
N SER A 220 21.85 -7.60 -11.55
CA SER A 220 23.24 -7.10 -11.63
C SER A 220 23.50 -6.18 -12.84
N ARG A 221 22.63 -6.20 -13.86
CA ARG A 221 22.70 -5.36 -15.06
C ARG A 221 21.65 -4.25 -15.08
N ALA A 222 20.82 -4.15 -14.04
CA ALA A 222 19.89 -3.05 -13.90
C ALA A 222 20.64 -1.75 -13.57
N GLU A 223 20.25 -0.67 -14.22
CA GLU A 223 20.77 0.68 -14.00
C GLU A 223 19.71 1.51 -13.27
N LEU A 224 20.15 2.48 -12.47
CA LEU A 224 19.25 3.48 -11.88
C LEU A 224 18.79 4.44 -12.97
N ASP A 225 17.49 4.69 -13.02
CA ASP A 225 16.86 5.67 -13.92
C ASP A 225 16.79 7.07 -13.28
#